data_AF-A0A3D2IJ03-F1
#
_entry.id   AF-A0A3D2IJ03-F1
#
_cell.length_a   1.000
_cell.length_b   1.000
_cell.length_c   1.000
_cell.angle_alpha   90.00
_cell.angle_beta   90.00
_cell.angle_gamma   90.00
#
_symmetry.space_group_name_H-M   'P 1'
#
loop_
_entity.id
_entity.type
_entity.pdbx_description
1 polymer ?
#
loop_
_entity_poly.entity_id
_entity_poly.type
_entity_poly.pdbx_seq_one_letter_code
_entity_poly.pdbx_strand_id
1 'polypeptide(L)'
;YFRRNHNLLIGERTAEKIKCEIGSAAPLDEELEMITKGRDLVNGVPRTRHITSKDAREAIAESVNTIVESITKSLEQTPPELSADIL
;
A
#
# COMPACT_ATOMS: atom_id res chain seq x y z
N TYR A 1 -3.13 8.53 1.61
CA TYR A 1 -2.65 8.79 0.24
C TYR A 1 -3.69 9.45 -0.65
N PHE A 2 -4.75 8.76 -1.10
CA PHE A 2 -5.72 9.25 -2.11
C PHE A 2 -6.35 10.63 -1.83
N ARG A 3 -6.70 10.91 -0.57
CA ARG A 3 -7.21 12.22 -0.15
C ARG A 3 -6.20 13.35 -0.39
N ARG A 4 -4.91 13.12 -0.16
CA ARG A 4 -3.84 14.13 -0.26
C ARG A 4 -3.33 14.28 -1.70
N ASN A 5 -3.16 13.15 -2.40
CA ASN A 5 -2.48 13.14 -3.71
C ASN A 5 -3.46 13.27 -4.88
N HIS A 6 -4.72 12.85 -4.73
CA HIS A 6 -5.71 12.85 -5.82
C HIS A 6 -6.98 13.66 -5.52
N ASN A 7 -7.09 14.28 -4.34
CA ASN A 7 -8.33 14.90 -3.84
C ASN A 7 -9.55 13.95 -3.95
N LEU A 8 -9.32 12.65 -3.79
CA LEU A 8 -10.34 11.63 -3.95
C LEU A 8 -10.54 10.90 -2.63
N LEU A 9 -11.79 10.87 -2.16
CA LEU A 9 -12.20 10.07 -1.02
C LEU A 9 -12.75 8.73 -1.51
N ILE A 10 -12.16 7.65 -1.02
CA ILE A 10 -12.59 6.27 -1.26
C ILE A 10 -12.94 5.61 0.08
N GLY A 11 -13.88 4.67 0.07
CA GLY A 11 -14.23 3.88 1.24
C GLY A 11 -13.27 2.70 1.46
N GLU A 12 -13.36 2.07 2.62
CA GLU A 12 -12.50 0.94 3.01
C GLU A 12 -12.57 -0.23 2.03
N ARG A 13 -13.78 -0.64 1.63
CA ARG A 13 -13.97 -1.72 0.63
C ARG A 13 -13.24 -1.45 -0.68
N THR A 14 -13.26 -0.19 -1.13
CA THR A 14 -12.55 0.22 -2.36
C THR A 14 -11.04 0.24 -2.13
N ALA A 15 -10.58 0.73 -0.99
CA ALA A 15 -9.16 0.73 -0.63
C ALA A 15 -8.59 -0.69 -0.53
N GLU A 16 -9.34 -1.62 0.08
CA GLU A 16 -8.96 -3.02 0.17
C GLU A 16 -8.89 -3.67 -1.22
N LYS A 17 -9.87 -3.40 -2.08
CA LYS A 17 -9.84 -3.88 -3.47
C LYS A 17 -8.57 -3.43 -4.20
N ILE A 18 -8.21 -2.15 -4.10
CA ILE A 18 -6.98 -1.61 -4.70
C ILE A 18 -5.75 -2.35 -4.16
N LYS A 19 -5.67 -2.52 -2.84
CA LYS A 19 -4.56 -3.23 -2.18
C LYS A 19 -4.43 -4.67 -2.70
N CYS A 20 -5.54 -5.39 -2.85
CA CYS A 20 -5.53 -6.78 -3.27
C CYS A 20 -5.27 -6.97 -4.78
N GLU A 21 -5.73 -6.04 -5.63
CA GLU A 21 -5.62 -6.19 -7.09
C GLU A 21 -4.31 -5.65 -7.66
N ILE A 22 -3.82 -4.51 -7.17
CA ILE A 22 -2.66 -3.81 -7.74
C ILE A 22 -1.61 -3.40 -6.69
N GLY A 23 -1.80 -3.78 -5.42
CA GLY A 23 -0.83 -3.48 -4.36
C GLY A 23 0.48 -4.26 -4.52
N SER A 24 1.60 -3.61 -4.25
CA SER A 24 2.93 -4.23 -4.26
C SER A 24 3.80 -3.65 -3.14
N ALA A 25 4.63 -4.50 -2.51
CA ALA A 25 5.60 -4.07 -1.49
C ALA A 25 6.93 -3.56 -2.10
N ALA A 26 7.13 -3.76 -3.40
CA ALA A 26 8.32 -3.38 -4.15
C ALA A 26 7.94 -2.93 -5.58
N PRO A 27 8.83 -2.23 -6.30
CA PRO A 27 8.68 -1.98 -7.74
C PRO A 27 8.35 -3.26 -8.52
N LEU A 28 7.43 -3.15 -9.46
CA LEU A 28 7.14 -4.20 -10.43
C LEU A 28 7.89 -3.89 -11.72
N ASP A 29 8.28 -4.93 -12.47
CA ASP A 29 8.87 -4.75 -13.81
C ASP A 29 7.87 -4.08 -14.76
N GLU A 30 6.59 -4.44 -14.64
CA GLU A 30 5.46 -3.79 -15.30
C GLU A 30 4.46 -3.30 -14.25
N GLU A 31 4.23 -1.99 -14.21
CA GLU A 31 3.26 -1.40 -13.28
C GLU A 31 1.82 -1.72 -13.72
N LEU A 32 0.98 -2.08 -12.77
CA LEU A 32 -0.43 -2.36 -12.95
C LEU A 32 -1.25 -1.08 -12.80
N GLU A 33 -2.43 -1.06 -13.40
CA GLU A 33 -3.38 0.03 -13.24
C GLU A 33 -4.82 -0.47 -13.09
N MET A 34 -5.63 0.30 -12.37
CA MET A 34 -7.06 0.05 -12.27
C MET A 34 -7.86 1.36 -12.20
N ILE A 35 -9.12 1.28 -12.59
CA ILE A 35 -10.04 2.40 -12.52
C ILE A 35 -10.82 2.35 -11.20
N THR A 36 -10.76 3.43 -10.43
CA THR A 36 -11.43 3.56 -9.14
C THR A 36 -12.40 4.74 -9.14
N LYS A 37 -13.58 4.53 -8.53
CA LYS A 37 -14.57 5.59 -8.28
C LYS A 37 -14.54 6.01 -6.81
N GLY A 38 -14.59 7.32 -6.58
CA GLY A 38 -14.67 7.93 -5.25
C GLY A 38 -15.44 9.24 -5.27
N ARG A 39 -15.48 9.93 -4.13
CA ARG A 39 -16.03 11.29 -4.01
C ARG A 39 -14.90 12.29 -4.20
N ASP A 40 -15.06 13.20 -5.16
CA ASP A 40 -14.16 14.33 -5.35
C ASP A 40 -14.30 15.28 -4.15
N LEU A 41 -13.19 15.60 -3.49
CA LEU A 41 -13.16 16.46 -2.31
C LEU A 41 -13.24 17.96 -2.65
N VAL A 42 -13.03 18.33 -3.91
CA VAL A 42 -13.16 19.71 -4.38
C VAL A 42 -14.62 20.04 -4.67
N ASN A 43 -15.28 19.20 -5.46
CA ASN A 43 -16.63 19.46 -5.97
C ASN A 43 -17.73 18.65 -5.26
N GLY A 44 -17.37 17.68 -4.40
CA GLY A 44 -18.31 16.83 -3.67
C GLY A 44 -19.01 15.76 -4.51
N VAL A 45 -18.74 15.68 -5.82
CA VAL A 45 -19.41 14.76 -6.76
C VAL A 45 -18.62 13.46 -6.98
N PRO A 46 -19.28 12.36 -7.39
CA PRO A 46 -18.59 11.14 -7.76
C PRO A 46 -17.63 11.35 -8.94
N ARG A 47 -16.39 10.92 -8.79
CA ARG A 47 -15.36 11.00 -9.84
C ARG A 47 -14.59 9.70 -9.94
N THR A 48 -14.13 9.43 -11.15
CA THR A 48 -13.35 8.24 -11.49
C THR A 48 -11.89 8.66 -11.71
N ARG A 49 -10.93 7.84 -11.25
CA ARG A 49 -9.49 8.04 -11.42
C ARG A 49 -8.80 6.73 -11.76
N HIS A 50 -7.76 6.82 -12.59
CA HIS A 50 -6.79 5.75 -12.78
C HIS A 50 -5.84 5.73 -11.59
N ILE A 51 -5.67 4.56 -10.99
CA ILE A 51 -4.77 4.31 -9.88
C ILE A 51 -3.74 3.29 -10.35
N THR A 52 -2.47 3.56 -10.10
CA THR A 52 -1.36 2.67 -10.47
C THR A 52 -0.88 1.85 -9.27
N SER A 53 -0.17 0.75 -9.52
CA SER A 53 0.50 -0.03 -8.48
C SER A 53 1.52 0.79 -7.71
N LYS A 54 2.11 1.83 -8.33
CA LYS A 54 2.96 2.81 -7.65
C LYS A 54 2.18 3.64 -6.62
N ASP A 55 1.00 4.15 -6.95
CA ASP A 55 0.15 4.87 -6.00
C ASP A 55 -0.24 3.97 -4.82
N ALA A 56 -0.58 2.71 -5.11
CA ALA A 56 -0.90 1.72 -4.09
C ALA A 56 0.31 1.42 -3.18
N ARG A 57 1.50 1.23 -3.77
CA ARG A 57 2.78 1.00 -3.07
C ARG A 57 3.12 2.16 -2.15
N GLU A 58 3.05 3.40 -2.64
CA GLU A 58 3.29 4.60 -1.82
C GLU A 58 2.25 4.73 -0.70
N ALA A 59 1.00 4.33 -0.94
CA ALA A 59 -0.05 4.36 0.07
C ALA A 59 0.16 3.36 1.22
N ILE A 60 0.79 2.21 0.95
CA ILE A 60 1.02 1.15 1.96
C ILE A 60 2.45 1.13 2.52
N ALA A 61 3.37 1.92 1.97
CA ALA A 61 4.79 1.90 2.32
C ALA A 61 5.06 2.04 3.82
N GLU A 62 4.37 2.96 4.50
CA GLU A 62 4.51 3.15 5.95
C GLU A 62 4.09 1.89 6.73
N SER A 63 2.97 1.28 6.36
CA SER A 63 2.50 0.04 7.01
C SER A 63 3.45 -1.13 6.76
N VAL A 64 3.97 -1.26 5.54
CA VAL A 64 4.95 -2.30 5.19
C VAL A 64 6.25 -2.10 5.98
N ASN A 65 6.77 -0.88 6.06
CA ASN A 65 7.97 -0.58 6.82
C ASN A 65 7.83 -0.93 8.31
N THR A 66 6.69 -0.60 8.93
CA THR A 66 6.42 -0.98 10.32
C THR A 66 6.45 -2.50 10.52
N ILE A 67 5.94 -3.27 9.54
CA ILE A 67 5.98 -4.74 9.59
C ILE A 67 7.43 -5.23 9.49
N VAL A 68 8.21 -4.70 8.53
CA VAL A 68 9.62 -5.07 8.34
C VAL A 68 10.44 -4.74 9.58
N GLU A 69 10.30 -3.55 10.15
CA GLU A 69 10.99 -3.15 11.38
C GLU A 69 10.65 -4.07 12.56
N SER A 70 9.40 -4.52 12.66
CA SER A 70 8.98 -5.44 13.71
C SER A 70 9.65 -6.81 13.54
N ILE A 71 9.73 -7.31 12.31
CA ILE A 71 10.43 -8.56 11.99
C ILE A 71 11.92 -8.45 12.32
N THR A 72 12.59 -7.37 11.91
CA THR A 72 14.01 -7.14 12.19
C THR A 72 14.27 -7.13 13.71
N LYS A 73 13.46 -6.41 14.48
CA LYS A 73 13.59 -6.37 15.95
C LYS A 73 13.38 -7.75 16.58
N SER A 74 12.45 -8.55 16.07
CA SER A 74 12.24 -9.91 16.54
C SER A 74 13.44 -10.81 16.26
N LEU A 75 14.06 -10.69 15.07
CA LEU A 75 15.27 -11.46 14.73
C LEU A 75 16.48 -11.04 15.56
N GLU A 76 16.65 -9.74 15.85
CA GLU A 76 17.72 -9.24 16.72
C GLU A 76 17.64 -9.78 18.16
N GLN A 77 16.43 -10.06 18.64
CA GLN A 77 16.19 -10.63 19.97
C GLN A 77 16.23 -12.17 19.99
N THR A 78 16.39 -12.81 18.83
CA THR A 78 16.38 -14.26 18.70
C THR A 78 17.77 -14.81 19.08
N PRO A 79 17.85 -15.81 19.98
CA PRO A 79 19.12 -16.46 20.31
C PRO A 79 19.86 -16.95 19.06
N PRO A 80 21.21 -16.88 19.03
CA PRO A 80 22.01 -17.29 17.87
C PRO A 80 21.75 -18.72 17.40
N GLU A 81 21.36 -19.59 18.33
CA GLU A 81 21.05 -21.00 18.06
C GLU A 81 19.84 -21.20 17.14
N LEU A 82 18.97 -20.19 17.00
CA LEU A 82 17.74 -20.24 16.19
C LEU A 82 17.78 -19.32 14.96
N SER A 83 18.74 -18.39 14.89
CA SER A 83 18.87 -17.42 13.79
C SER A 83 19.87 -17.85 12.70
N ALA A 84 20.66 -18.89 12.94
CA ALA A 84 21.69 -19.39 12.01
C ALA A 84 21.15 -19.87 10.65
N ASP A 85 19.86 -20.22 10.56
CA ASP A 85 19.23 -20.67 9.31
C ASP A 85 18.50 -19.54 8.54
N ILE A 86 18.45 -18.32 9.09
CA ILE A 86 17.64 -17.19 8.56
C ILE A 86 18.53 -16.02 8.07
N LEU A 87 19.71 -15.81 8.68
CA LEU A 87 20.69 -14.76 8.35
C LEU A 87 21.74 -15.25 7.34
#